data_AF-T0YH93-F1
#
_entry.id   AF-T0YH93-F1
#
_cell.length_a   1.000
_cell.length_b   1.000
_cell.length_c   1.000
_cell.angle_alpha   90.00
_cell.angle_beta   90.00
_cell.angle_gamma   90.00
#
_symmetry.space_group_name_H-M   'P 1'
#
loop_
_entity.id
_entity.type
_entity.pdbx_description
1 polymer ?
#
loop_
_entity_poly.entity_id
_entity_poly.type
_entity_poly.pdbx_seq_one_letter_code
_entity_poly.pdbx_strand_id
1 'polypeptide(L)'
;VSGRRKIAMSLFLIHIEHFTRAHGTEPALAFAGDSPAALAEAIEDALQRPMLFARWCALQHEPDKVPVALGALDPAANVRAESRDLHVELEIRSTLPMKIIAQRLTWLIGPHWDVRNVK
;
A
#
# COMPACT_ATOMS: atom_id res chain seq x y z
N VAL A 1 -32.33 12.54 -10.76
CA VAL A 1 -31.17 13.22 -10.13
C VAL A 1 -30.25 12.14 -9.56
N SER A 2 -29.23 11.74 -10.32
CA SER A 2 -28.32 10.66 -9.90
C SER A 2 -27.28 11.25 -8.94
N GLY A 3 -27.42 10.95 -7.66
CA GLY A 3 -26.49 11.41 -6.62
C GLY A 3 -25.12 10.79 -6.83
N ARG A 4 -24.13 11.61 -7.22
CA ARG A 4 -22.72 11.21 -7.12
C ARG A 4 -22.46 10.95 -5.64
N ARG A 5 -22.31 9.68 -5.25
CA ARG A 5 -21.73 9.35 -3.94
C ARG A 5 -20.37 10.02 -3.89
N LYS A 6 -20.21 11.00 -3.01
CA LYS A 6 -18.91 11.59 -2.68
C LYS A 6 -18.07 10.42 -2.16
N ILE A 7 -17.02 10.05 -2.88
CA ILE A 7 -16.12 8.99 -2.41
C ILE A 7 -15.43 9.56 -1.18
N ALA A 8 -15.76 9.02 0.00
CA ALA A 8 -15.17 9.45 1.25
C ALA A 8 -13.74 8.93 1.30
N MET A 9 -12.80 9.82 1.64
CA MET A 9 -11.42 9.43 1.89
C MET A 9 -11.30 8.93 3.31
N SER A 10 -10.73 7.73 3.46
CA SER A 10 -10.47 7.10 4.75
C SER A 10 -9.03 7.33 5.20
N LEU A 11 -8.81 7.31 6.51
CA LEU A 11 -7.50 7.32 7.13
C LEU A 11 -7.23 5.96 7.77
N PHE A 12 -6.16 5.31 7.34
CA PHE A 12 -5.69 4.05 7.91
C PHE A 12 -4.43 4.33 8.73
N LEU A 13 -4.44 3.89 9.99
CA LEU A 13 -3.28 3.95 10.88
C LEU A 13 -2.67 2.55 10.95
N ILE A 14 -1.44 2.41 10.45
CA ILE A 14 -0.73 1.14 10.35
C ILE A 14 0.52 1.20 11.21
N HIS A 15 0.74 0.15 11.99
CA HIS A 15 1.93 -0.02 12.83
C HIS A 15 2.81 -1.13 12.29
N ILE A 16 4.11 -0.86 12.17
CA ILE A 16 5.15 -1.83 11.79
C ILE A 16 6.08 -2.01 13.00
N GLU A 17 6.03 -3.19 13.61
CA GLU A 17 6.78 -3.48 14.85
C GLU A 17 8.28 -3.64 14.62
N HIS A 18 8.69 -4.20 13.48
CA HIS A 18 10.10 -4.41 13.19
C HIS A 18 10.39 -3.96 11.76
N PHE A 19 10.65 -2.68 11.59
CA PHE A 19 10.88 -2.09 10.26
C PHE A 19 12.00 -2.80 9.48
N THR A 20 13.07 -3.22 10.16
CA THR A 20 14.19 -3.98 9.55
C THR A 20 13.81 -5.39 9.08
N ARG A 21 12.64 -5.91 9.48
CA ARG A 21 12.10 -7.20 9.01
C ARG A 21 11.00 -7.03 7.98
N ALA A 22 10.58 -5.79 7.71
CA ALA A 22 9.44 -5.48 6.87
C ALA A 22 9.85 -5.52 5.39
N HIS A 23 9.85 -6.72 4.82
CA HIS A 23 10.21 -6.95 3.42
C HIS A 23 9.18 -7.87 2.74
N GLY A 24 8.82 -7.51 1.50
CA GLY A 24 8.03 -8.36 0.62
C GLY A 24 8.77 -9.65 0.28
N THR A 25 8.02 -10.75 0.11
CA THR A 25 8.59 -12.08 -0.20
C THR A 25 9.00 -12.24 -1.66
N GLU A 26 8.47 -11.40 -2.54
CA GLU A 26 8.79 -11.39 -3.97
C GLU A 26 9.77 -10.24 -4.27
N PRO A 27 11.05 -10.53 -4.55
CA PRO A 27 12.07 -9.48 -4.77
C PRO A 27 11.72 -8.48 -5.87
N ALA A 28 10.98 -8.87 -6.90
CA ALA A 28 10.56 -7.97 -7.97
C ALA A 28 9.54 -6.89 -7.53
N LEU A 29 8.91 -7.09 -6.37
CA LEU A 29 7.86 -6.22 -5.81
C LEU A 29 8.28 -5.55 -4.49
N ALA A 30 9.21 -6.16 -3.76
CA ALA A 30 9.61 -5.73 -2.43
C ALA A 30 10.19 -4.31 -2.40
N PHE A 31 9.93 -3.61 -1.30
CA PHE A 31 10.58 -2.35 -0.99
C PHE A 31 12.08 -2.58 -0.73
N ALA A 32 12.92 -1.73 -1.35
CA ALA A 32 14.37 -1.85 -1.31
C ALA A 32 15.07 -0.68 -0.58
N GLY A 33 14.33 0.29 -0.05
CA GLY A 33 14.89 1.39 0.73
C GLY A 33 15.11 1.04 2.20
N ASP A 34 15.63 2.00 2.96
CA ASP A 34 16.08 1.81 4.35
C ASP A 34 15.54 2.84 5.33
N SER A 35 14.63 3.72 4.88
CA SER A 35 14.03 4.76 5.71
C SER A 35 12.51 4.74 5.69
N PRO A 36 11.84 5.12 6.78
CA PRO A 36 10.38 5.23 6.81
C PRO A 36 9.82 6.25 5.81
N ALA A 37 10.54 7.34 5.55
CA ALA A 37 10.17 8.30 4.52
C ALA A 37 10.16 7.67 3.12
N ALA A 38 11.21 6.93 2.77
CA ALA A 38 11.26 6.20 1.50
C ALA A 38 10.17 5.11 1.41
N LEU A 39 9.81 4.47 2.54
CA LEU A 39 8.69 3.55 2.58
C LEU A 39 7.36 4.26 2.29
N ALA A 40 7.12 5.44 2.90
CA ALA A 40 5.91 6.22 2.64
C ALA A 40 5.79 6.58 1.16
N GLU A 41 6.87 7.05 0.55
CA GLU A 41 6.92 7.35 -0.90
C GLU A 41 6.62 6.11 -1.75
N ALA A 42 7.21 4.95 -1.40
CA ALA A 42 6.96 3.71 -2.14
C ALA A 42 5.51 3.24 -2.03
N ILE A 43 4.88 3.37 -0.85
CA ILE A 43 3.46 3.04 -0.67
C ILE A 43 2.59 4.04 -1.43
N GLU A 44 2.88 5.34 -1.34
CA GLU A 44 2.13 6.39 -2.05
C GLU A 44 2.18 6.15 -3.57
N ASP A 45 3.37 5.87 -4.13
CA ASP A 45 3.53 5.54 -5.55
C ASP A 45 2.73 4.29 -5.93
N ALA A 46 2.74 3.25 -5.08
CA ALA A 46 1.99 2.02 -5.30
C ALA A 46 0.46 2.18 -5.25
N LEU A 47 -0.04 3.26 -4.61
CA LEU A 47 -1.45 3.61 -4.59
C LEU A 47 -1.83 4.54 -5.76
N GLN A 48 -0.91 5.41 -6.19
CA GLN A 48 -1.17 6.38 -7.26
C GLN A 48 -0.88 5.83 -8.68
N ARG A 49 0.07 4.89 -8.82
CA ARG A 49 0.61 4.44 -10.11
C ARG A 49 0.42 2.95 -10.34
N PRO A 50 0.28 2.52 -11.61
CA PRO A 50 0.06 1.12 -11.94
C PRO A 50 1.33 0.26 -11.87
N MET A 51 2.51 0.83 -11.63
CA MET A 51 3.80 0.15 -11.87
C MET A 51 3.96 -1.12 -11.03
N LEU A 52 3.65 -1.05 -9.72
CA LEU A 52 3.74 -2.20 -8.83
C LEU A 52 2.71 -3.29 -9.21
N PHE A 53 1.47 -2.88 -9.50
CA PHE A 53 0.41 -3.80 -9.92
C PHE A 53 0.76 -4.49 -11.25
N ALA A 54 1.28 -3.75 -12.23
CA ALA A 54 1.67 -4.28 -13.53
C ALA A 54 2.82 -5.29 -13.39
N ARG A 55 3.81 -5.02 -12.54
CA ARG A 55 4.88 -5.98 -12.22
C ARG A 55 4.31 -7.26 -11.61
N TRP A 56 3.41 -7.15 -10.63
CA TRP A 56 2.78 -8.32 -10.02
C TRP A 56 1.95 -9.12 -11.04
N CYS A 57 1.20 -8.42 -11.89
CA CYS A 57 0.39 -9.03 -12.95
C CYS A 57 1.25 -9.87 -13.91
N ALA A 58 2.43 -9.35 -14.31
CA ALA A 58 3.37 -10.05 -15.17
C ALA A 58 3.97 -11.34 -14.56
N LEU A 59 3.92 -11.48 -13.23
CA LEU A 59 4.35 -12.70 -12.53
C LEU A 59 3.26 -13.78 -12.47
N GLN A 60 2.02 -13.46 -12.84
CA GLN A 60 0.93 -14.43 -12.81
C GLN A 60 1.03 -15.40 -13.99
N HIS A 61 0.54 -16.63 -13.80
CA HIS A 61 0.53 -17.64 -14.87
C HIS A 61 -0.30 -17.19 -16.09
N GLU A 62 -1.41 -16.47 -15.84
CA GLU A 62 -2.28 -15.91 -16.88
C GLU A 62 -2.51 -14.41 -16.64
N PRO A 63 -1.56 -13.54 -17.02
CA PRO A 63 -1.61 -12.10 -16.74
C PRO A 63 -2.90 -11.43 -17.26
N ASP A 64 -3.38 -11.83 -18.44
CA ASP A 64 -4.58 -11.24 -19.05
C ASP A 64 -5.89 -11.61 -18.34
N LYS A 65 -5.87 -12.63 -17.47
CA LYS A 65 -7.04 -13.05 -16.67
C LYS A 65 -7.09 -12.40 -15.30
N VAL A 66 -6.08 -11.62 -14.93
CA VAL A 66 -6.04 -10.92 -13.64
C VAL A 66 -7.17 -9.89 -13.58
N PRO A 67 -8.01 -9.90 -12.52
CA PRO A 67 -9.08 -8.93 -12.40
C PRO A 67 -8.57 -7.49 -12.32
N VAL A 68 -9.02 -6.64 -13.26
CA VAL A 68 -8.65 -5.20 -13.33
C VAL A 68 -8.94 -4.46 -12.01
N ALA A 69 -9.97 -4.87 -11.27
CA ALA A 69 -10.34 -4.28 -9.99
C ALA A 69 -9.24 -4.39 -8.91
N LEU A 70 -8.29 -5.33 -9.03
CA LEU A 70 -7.13 -5.41 -8.14
C LEU A 70 -6.09 -4.32 -8.42
N GLY A 71 -6.11 -3.76 -9.64
CA GLY A 71 -5.27 -2.67 -10.09
C GLY A 71 -5.86 -1.28 -9.83
N ALA A 72 -6.85 -1.15 -8.94
CA ALA A 72 -7.42 0.14 -8.57
C ALA A 72 -6.33 1.09 -8.04
N LEU A 73 -6.42 2.35 -8.45
CA LEU A 73 -5.49 3.43 -8.09
C LEU A 73 -6.27 4.58 -7.47
N ASP A 74 -5.57 5.39 -6.68
CA ASP A 74 -6.05 6.63 -6.12
C ASP A 74 -5.00 7.73 -6.31
N PRO A 75 -5.13 8.57 -7.36
CA PRO A 75 -4.21 9.66 -7.63
C PRO A 75 -4.13 10.72 -6.51
N ALA A 76 -5.10 10.73 -5.58
CA ALA A 76 -5.11 11.64 -4.44
C ALA A 76 -4.64 10.98 -3.14
N ALA A 77 -4.19 9.73 -3.18
CA ALA A 77 -3.67 9.03 -2.02
C ALA A 77 -2.46 9.78 -1.45
N ASN A 78 -2.39 9.87 -0.13
CA ASN A 78 -1.25 10.45 0.56
C ASN A 78 -0.79 9.56 1.70
N VAL A 79 0.52 9.38 1.83
CA VAL A 79 1.12 8.56 2.89
C VAL A 79 2.12 9.37 3.68
N ARG A 80 2.07 9.26 5.01
CA ARG A 80 3.12 9.73 5.91
C ARG A 80 3.64 8.56 6.73
N ALA A 81 4.93 8.60 7.04
CA ALA A 81 5.56 7.69 7.99
C ALA A 81 6.26 8.50 9.08
N GLU A 82 6.13 8.02 10.32
CA GLU A 82 6.85 8.54 11.48
C GLU A 82 7.63 7.39 12.14
N SER A 83 8.93 7.60 12.37
CA SER A 83 9.75 6.67 13.13
C SER A 83 9.53 6.87 14.63
N ARG A 84 9.29 5.79 15.37
CA ARG A 84 9.23 5.79 16.83
C ARG A 84 10.09 4.66 17.37
N ASP A 85 11.35 4.97 17.66
CA ASP A 85 12.40 4.02 18.06
C ASP A 85 12.57 2.88 17.04
N LEU A 86 12.13 1.66 17.37
CA LEU A 86 12.21 0.48 16.50
C LEU A 86 10.99 0.30 15.59
N HIS A 87 9.95 1.10 15.81
CA HIS A 87 8.65 0.97 15.16
C HIS A 87 8.44 2.08 14.13
N VAL A 88 7.57 1.82 13.17
CA VAL A 88 7.10 2.81 12.20
C VAL A 88 5.59 2.89 12.27
N GLU A 89 5.09 4.12 12.38
CA GLU A 89 3.66 4.43 12.25
C GLU A 89 3.41 5.03 10.87
N LEU A 90 2.41 4.51 10.16
CA LEU A 90 1.97 5.04 8.88
C LEU A 90 0.58 5.66 9.00
N GLU A 91 0.43 6.85 8.44
CA GLU A 91 -0.86 7.44 8.12
C GLU A 91 -1.11 7.35 6.62
N ILE A 92 -2.06 6.51 6.21
CA ILE A 92 -2.45 6.36 4.80
C ILE A 92 -3.82 7.01 4.61
N ARG A 93 -3.90 8.03 3.76
CA ARG A 93 -5.17 8.65 3.34
C ARG A 93 -5.48 8.20 1.93
N SER A 94 -6.59 7.48 1.75
CA SER A 94 -6.99 7.00 0.43
C SER A 94 -8.48 6.74 0.36
N THR A 95 -9.01 6.80 -0.85
CA THR A 95 -10.34 6.33 -1.23
C THR A 95 -10.39 4.84 -1.56
N LEU A 96 -9.22 4.17 -1.64
CA LEU A 96 -9.13 2.75 -1.90
C LEU A 96 -9.62 1.93 -0.70
N PRO A 97 -10.29 0.79 -0.93
CA PRO A 97 -10.68 -0.08 0.16
C PRO A 97 -9.45 -0.74 0.79
N MET A 98 -9.52 -1.01 2.10
CA MET A 98 -8.42 -1.60 2.88
C MET A 98 -7.80 -2.84 2.22
N LYS A 99 -8.60 -3.68 1.55
CA LYS A 99 -8.09 -4.86 0.84
C LYS A 99 -7.04 -4.54 -0.24
N ILE A 100 -7.17 -3.41 -0.93
CA ILE A 100 -6.20 -2.98 -1.95
C ILE A 100 -4.96 -2.39 -1.29
N ILE A 101 -5.14 -1.61 -0.22
CA ILE A 101 -4.03 -1.07 0.57
C ILE A 101 -3.20 -2.22 1.17
N ALA A 102 -3.85 -3.18 1.82
CA ALA A 102 -3.23 -4.38 2.37
C ALA A 102 -2.45 -5.18 1.32
N GLN A 103 -2.99 -5.27 0.10
CA GLN A 103 -2.28 -5.91 -1.02
C GLN A 103 -0.98 -5.17 -1.36
N ARG A 104 -1.00 -3.83 -1.47
CA ARG A 104 0.23 -3.03 -1.72
C ARG A 104 1.24 -3.18 -0.58
N LEU A 105 0.78 -3.10 0.67
CA LEU A 105 1.64 -3.30 1.85
C LEU A 105 2.27 -4.69 1.84
N THR A 106 1.49 -5.74 1.57
CA THR A 106 2.00 -7.12 1.54
C THR A 106 3.10 -7.29 0.48
N TRP A 107 2.93 -6.69 -0.70
CA TRP A 107 3.95 -6.76 -1.76
C TRP A 107 5.23 -6.00 -1.40
N LEU A 108 5.12 -4.84 -0.77
CA LEU A 108 6.27 -4.01 -0.43
C LEU A 108 7.01 -4.51 0.81
N ILE A 109 6.29 -4.80 1.89
CA ILE A 109 6.85 -5.00 3.23
C ILE A 109 6.42 -6.31 3.91
N GLY A 110 5.73 -7.20 3.19
CA GLY A 110 5.30 -8.48 3.73
C GLY A 110 4.19 -8.35 4.79
N PRO A 111 3.98 -9.38 5.62
CA PRO A 111 2.87 -9.43 6.58
C PRO A 111 3.17 -8.77 7.94
N HIS A 112 4.33 -8.13 8.12
CA HIS A 112 4.82 -7.66 9.41
C HIS A 112 4.27 -6.27 9.81
N TRP A 113 2.96 -6.10 9.72
CA TRP A 113 2.26 -4.87 10.06
C TRP A 113 0.85 -5.15 10.58
N ASP A 114 0.34 -4.25 11.42
CA ASP A 114 -0.99 -4.33 12.00
C ASP A 114 -1.79 -3.06 11.74
N VAL A 115 -3.10 -3.20 11.50
CA VAL A 115 -4.02 -2.05 11.48
C VAL A 115 -4.33 -1.67 12.92
N ARG A 116 -3.96 -0.45 13.32
CA ARG A 116 -4.32 0.11 14.63
C ARG A 116 -5.71 0.72 14.61
N ASN A 117 -6.06 1.40 13.52
CA ASN A 117 -7.35 2.07 13.39
C ASN A 117 -7.70 2.37 11.93
N VAL A 118 -9.00 2.50 11.66
CA VAL A 118 -9.54 3.00 10.39
C VAL A 118 -10.56 4.08 10.71
N LYS A 119 -10.40 5.26 10.11
CA LYS A 119 -11.27 6.42 10.31
C LYS A 119 -11.87 6.90 8.99
#